data_AF-A0A528N7X5-F1
#
_entry.id   AF-A0A528N7X5-F1
#
_cell.length_a   1.000
_cell.length_b   1.000
_cell.length_c   1.000
_cell.angle_alpha   90.00
_cell.angle_beta   90.00
_cell.angle_gamma   90.00
#
_symmetry.space_group_name_H-M   'P 1'
#
loop_
_entity.id
_entity.type
_entity.pdbx_description
1 polymer ?
#
loop_
_entity_poly.entity_id
_entity_poly.type
_entity_poly.pdbx_seq_one_letter_code
_entity_poly.pdbx_strand_id
1 'polypeptide(L)'
;GFSGGATVKDIPATAEGRVKIADGTTSVEIASGEATIRGIKAAIAQPSTLSIANGTASIETLMLDVGGGSLTVSGTAGQTLDLAAELSELPAALANDFSPGLDAAGTLGGTAQVTGPSAAPDIRFDAQLSGAETSQTRQAGLGPLTFDAAGSFSSAGGIAIDHATLAGNKISGKAAGTINPNGASDFAL
;
A
#
# COMPACT_ATOMS: atom_id res chain seq x y z
N GLY A 1 -17.41 7.39 -23.87
CA GLY A 1 -16.89 6.42 -22.89
C GLY A 1 -15.58 5.89 -23.39
N PHE A 2 -14.77 5.31 -22.51
CA PHE A 2 -13.57 4.58 -22.85
C PHE A 2 -13.63 3.19 -22.23
N SER A 3 -12.98 2.25 -22.89
CA SER A 3 -12.58 0.95 -22.36
C SER A 3 -11.14 0.76 -22.81
N GLY A 4 -10.23 0.52 -21.88
CA GLY A 4 -8.81 0.47 -22.19
C GLY A 4 -8.08 -0.51 -21.29
N GLY A 5 -7.01 -1.09 -21.84
CA GLY A 5 -6.03 -1.86 -21.09
C GLY A 5 -4.69 -1.13 -21.07
N ALA A 6 -3.97 -1.26 -19.96
CA ALA A 6 -2.59 -0.82 -19.83
C ALA A 6 -1.78 -1.93 -19.18
N THR A 7 -0.47 -1.95 -19.44
CA THR A 7 0.46 -2.84 -18.74
C THR A 7 1.50 -1.97 -18.06
N VAL A 8 1.62 -2.11 -16.73
CA VAL A 8 2.63 -1.40 -15.95
C VAL A 8 3.53 -2.44 -15.31
N LYS A 9 4.80 -2.52 -15.73
CA LYS A 9 5.77 -3.52 -15.23
C LYS A 9 5.20 -4.95 -15.26
N ASP A 10 4.67 -5.37 -16.41
CA ASP A 10 4.03 -6.68 -16.64
C ASP A 10 2.75 -6.95 -15.83
N ILE A 11 2.18 -5.92 -15.19
CA ILE A 11 0.87 -6.00 -14.53
C ILE A 11 -0.19 -5.55 -15.53
N PRO A 12 -1.02 -6.45 -16.09
CA PRO A 12 -2.15 -6.05 -16.91
C PRO A 12 -3.19 -5.39 -16.01
N ALA A 13 -3.67 -4.24 -16.47
CA ALA A 13 -4.76 -3.50 -15.87
C ALA A 13 -5.77 -3.12 -16.95
N THR A 14 -7.06 -3.15 -16.61
CA THR A 14 -8.15 -2.68 -17.46
C THR A 14 -8.94 -1.61 -16.72
N ALA A 15 -9.49 -0.65 -17.45
CA ALA A 15 -10.40 0.35 -16.91
C ALA A 15 -11.47 0.72 -17.93
N GLU A 16 -12.68 0.96 -17.43
CA GLU A 16 -13.81 1.46 -18.21
C GLU A 16 -14.36 2.72 -17.57
N GLY A 17 -14.82 3.66 -18.39
CA GLY A 17 -15.30 4.92 -17.85
C GLY A 17 -15.66 5.97 -18.89
N ARG A 18 -15.61 7.24 -18.47
CA ARG A 18 -15.88 8.40 -19.31
C ARG A 18 -14.84 9.48 -19.05
N VAL A 19 -14.51 10.22 -20.10
CA VAL A 19 -13.63 11.38 -20.02
C VAL A 19 -14.41 12.59 -20.52
N LYS A 20 -14.30 13.70 -19.79
CA LYS A 20 -14.81 15.01 -20.18
C LYS A 20 -13.69 16.03 -20.05
N ILE A 21 -13.47 16.82 -21.10
CA ILE A 21 -12.51 17.93 -21.09
C ILE A 21 -13.32 19.21 -21.18
N ALA A 22 -13.19 20.09 -20.18
CA ALA A 22 -13.84 21.39 -20.14
C ALA A 22 -12.99 22.36 -19.31
N ASP A 23 -12.91 23.63 -19.73
CA ASP A 23 -12.28 24.70 -18.96
C ASP A 23 -10.84 24.39 -18.48
N GLY A 24 -10.06 23.72 -19.33
CA GLY A 24 -8.68 23.31 -19.00
C GLY A 24 -8.57 22.15 -18.01
N THR A 25 -9.69 21.54 -17.62
CA THR A 25 -9.76 20.40 -16.71
C THR A 25 -10.21 19.15 -17.47
N THR A 26 -9.49 18.04 -17.25
CA THR A 26 -9.91 16.71 -17.70
C THR A 26 -10.52 15.97 -16.52
N SER A 27 -11.82 15.72 -16.56
CA SER A 27 -12.51 14.87 -15.59
C SER A 27 -12.60 13.44 -16.16
N VAL A 28 -12.18 12.47 -15.36
CA VAL A 28 -12.21 11.04 -15.68
C VAL A 28 -13.10 10.36 -14.65
N GLU A 29 -14.27 9.91 -15.10
CA GLU A 29 -15.10 8.99 -14.32
C GLU A 29 -14.65 7.57 -14.65
N ILE A 30 -14.27 6.81 -13.65
CA ILE A 30 -13.94 5.41 -13.76
C ILE A 30 -15.11 4.60 -13.23
N ALA A 31 -15.78 3.88 -14.11
CA ALA A 31 -16.93 3.05 -13.78
C ALA A 31 -16.50 1.69 -13.21
N SER A 32 -15.42 1.13 -13.76
CA SER A 32 -14.82 -0.13 -13.32
C SER A 32 -13.35 -0.16 -13.70
N GLY A 33 -12.59 -0.99 -13.01
CA GLY A 33 -11.20 -1.24 -13.35
C GLY A 33 -10.66 -2.41 -12.54
N GLU A 34 -9.74 -3.16 -13.12
CA GLU A 34 -9.16 -4.34 -12.52
C GLU A 34 -7.68 -4.45 -12.88
N ALA A 35 -6.88 -4.97 -11.96
CA ALA A 35 -5.49 -5.34 -12.20
C ALA A 35 -5.20 -6.66 -11.48
N THR A 36 -4.25 -7.44 -12.00
CA THR A 36 -3.83 -8.68 -11.35
C THR A 36 -2.32 -8.74 -11.24
N ILE A 37 -1.81 -8.87 -10.01
CA ILE A 37 -0.39 -8.94 -9.71
C ILE A 37 -0.10 -10.30 -9.10
N ARG A 38 0.58 -11.17 -9.85
CA ARG A 38 0.95 -12.54 -9.38
C ARG A 38 -0.23 -13.34 -8.79
N GLY A 39 -1.43 -13.19 -9.35
CA GLY A 39 -2.65 -13.87 -8.88
C GLY A 39 -3.51 -13.04 -7.92
N ILE A 40 -2.97 -11.94 -7.39
CA ILE A 40 -3.71 -11.03 -6.51
C ILE A 40 -4.52 -10.06 -7.38
N LYS A 41 -5.83 -10.21 -7.35
CA LYS A 41 -6.76 -9.30 -8.01
C LYS A 41 -6.96 -8.04 -7.17
N ALA A 42 -6.84 -6.89 -7.83
CA ALA A 42 -7.29 -5.59 -7.34
C ALA A 42 -8.39 -5.09 -8.28
N ALA A 43 -9.51 -4.59 -7.75
CA ALA A 43 -10.62 -4.08 -8.54
C ALA A 43 -11.16 -2.79 -7.93
N ILE A 44 -11.68 -1.89 -8.76
CA ILE A 44 -12.39 -0.70 -8.29
C ILE A 44 -13.69 -1.14 -7.63
N ALA A 45 -13.82 -0.83 -6.34
CA ALA A 45 -14.96 -1.24 -5.51
C ALA A 45 -16.25 -0.50 -5.90
N GLN A 46 -16.11 0.75 -6.37
CA GLN A 46 -17.23 1.57 -6.81
C GLN A 46 -16.80 2.67 -7.81
N PRO A 47 -17.73 3.16 -8.66
CA PRO A 47 -17.43 4.26 -9.57
C PRO A 47 -16.81 5.46 -8.85
N SER A 48 -15.75 6.01 -9.43
CA SER A 48 -14.96 7.09 -8.84
C SER A 48 -14.59 8.13 -9.88
N THR A 49 -14.37 9.37 -9.45
CA THR A 49 -14.00 10.48 -10.35
C THR A 49 -12.63 11.01 -9.99
N LEU A 50 -11.81 11.22 -11.01
CA LEU A 50 -10.53 11.90 -10.93
C LEU A 50 -10.60 13.16 -11.79
N SER A 51 -9.87 14.19 -11.41
CA SER A 51 -9.70 15.38 -12.25
C SER A 51 -8.22 15.63 -12.51
N ILE A 52 -7.89 16.17 -13.69
CA ILE A 52 -6.54 16.52 -14.07
C ILE A 52 -6.58 17.96 -14.58
N ALA A 53 -5.84 18.84 -13.92
CA ALA A 53 -5.70 20.23 -14.30
C ALA A 53 -4.26 20.69 -14.03
N ASN A 54 -3.71 21.53 -14.91
CA ASN A 54 -2.37 22.11 -14.74
C ASN A 54 -1.24 21.08 -14.46
N GLY A 55 -1.38 19.85 -14.97
CA GLY A 55 -0.40 18.78 -14.74
C GLY A 55 -0.53 18.03 -13.41
N THR A 56 -1.55 18.35 -12.60
CA THR A 56 -1.86 17.67 -11.34
C THR A 56 -3.13 16.85 -11.49
N ALA A 57 -3.06 15.56 -11.15
CA ALA A 57 -4.22 14.71 -10.96
C ALA A 57 -4.72 14.83 -9.51
N SER A 58 -6.02 15.00 -9.33
CA SER A 58 -6.71 15.03 -8.04
C SER A 58 -7.65 13.84 -7.95
N ILE A 59 -7.53 13.10 -6.85
CA ILE A 59 -8.30 11.91 -6.50
C ILE A 59 -9.12 12.29 -5.28
N GLU A 60 -10.43 12.42 -5.42
CA GLU A 60 -11.30 12.68 -4.26
C GLU A 60 -11.30 11.46 -3.35
N THR A 61 -11.67 10.30 -3.88
CA THR A 61 -11.55 9.01 -3.22
C THR A 61 -11.59 7.91 -4.27
N LEU A 62 -10.62 7.01 -4.24
CA LEU A 62 -10.57 5.79 -5.03
C LEU A 62 -10.55 4.60 -4.09
N MET A 63 -11.60 3.79 -4.12
CA MET A 63 -11.70 2.57 -3.32
C MET A 63 -11.45 1.35 -4.19
N LEU A 64 -10.58 0.48 -3.70
CA LEU A 64 -10.13 -0.74 -4.36
C LEU A 64 -10.38 -1.94 -3.45
N ASP A 65 -11.00 -2.99 -3.99
CA ASP A 65 -11.01 -4.32 -3.38
C ASP A 65 -9.72 -5.03 -3.79
N VAL A 66 -8.90 -5.43 -2.83
CA VAL A 66 -7.59 -6.04 -3.08
C VAL A 66 -7.49 -7.36 -2.33
N GLY A 67 -7.52 -8.48 -3.07
CA GLY A 67 -7.26 -9.81 -2.49
C GLY A 67 -8.12 -10.18 -1.26
N GLY A 68 -9.33 -9.61 -1.14
CA GLY A 68 -10.24 -9.84 -0.01
C GLY A 68 -10.20 -8.77 1.10
N GLY A 69 -9.29 -7.80 1.00
CA GLY A 69 -9.31 -6.57 1.80
C GLY A 69 -9.67 -5.35 0.95
N SER A 70 -9.50 -4.15 1.52
CA SER A 70 -9.78 -2.88 0.86
C SER A 70 -8.62 -1.89 0.96
N LEU A 71 -8.46 -1.08 -0.07
CA LEU A 71 -7.50 0.02 -0.15
C LEU A 71 -8.24 1.28 -0.62
N THR A 72 -8.13 2.35 0.16
CA THR A 72 -8.65 3.66 -0.22
C THR A 72 -7.50 4.61 -0.50
N VAL A 73 -7.57 5.38 -1.58
CA VAL A 73 -6.57 6.38 -1.98
C VAL A 73 -7.24 7.73 -2.24
N SER A 74 -6.62 8.81 -1.78
CA SER A 74 -7.07 10.18 -2.05
C SER A 74 -5.89 11.14 -2.12
N GLY A 75 -6.13 12.36 -2.61
CA GLY A 75 -5.15 13.44 -2.64
C GLY A 75 -4.75 13.85 -4.05
N THR A 76 -3.51 14.34 -4.21
CA THR A 76 -3.02 14.92 -5.47
C THR A 76 -1.68 14.33 -5.92
N ALA A 77 -1.52 14.18 -7.23
CA ALA A 77 -0.32 13.67 -7.87
C ALA A 77 0.08 14.55 -9.06
N GLY A 78 1.24 15.19 -8.99
CA GLY A 78 1.84 15.98 -10.06
C GLY A 78 3.36 16.09 -9.89
N GLN A 79 3.93 17.28 -10.08
CA GLN A 79 5.33 17.55 -9.72
C GLN A 79 5.56 17.39 -8.21
N THR A 80 4.53 17.68 -7.41
CA THR A 80 4.47 17.41 -5.98
C THR A 80 3.37 16.38 -5.74
N LEU A 81 3.62 15.47 -4.80
CA LEU A 81 2.67 14.49 -4.30
C LEU A 81 2.11 14.97 -2.97
N ASP A 82 0.84 14.68 -2.75
CA ASP A 82 0.16 14.75 -1.46
C ASP A 82 -0.94 13.70 -1.50
N LEU A 83 -0.57 12.44 -1.24
CA LEU A 83 -1.44 11.27 -1.37
C LEU A 83 -1.60 10.57 -0.04
N ALA A 84 -2.84 10.26 0.30
CA ALA A 84 -3.19 9.41 1.43
C ALA A 84 -3.64 8.04 0.92
N ALA A 85 -3.22 6.99 1.63
CA ALA A 85 -3.70 5.64 1.42
C ALA A 85 -4.08 5.01 2.76
N GLU A 86 -5.20 4.29 2.77
CA GLU A 86 -5.67 3.51 3.92
C GLU A 86 -5.96 2.08 3.48
N LEU A 87 -5.36 1.13 4.17
CA LEU A 87 -5.53 -0.29 3.95
C LEU A 87 -6.35 -0.86 5.12
N SER A 88 -7.38 -1.63 4.79
CA SER A 88 -8.23 -2.28 5.78
C SER A 88 -8.46 -3.74 5.43
N GLU A 89 -8.35 -4.58 6.45
CA GLU A 89 -8.64 -6.01 6.40
C GLU A 89 -7.89 -6.80 5.30
N LEU A 90 -6.66 -6.40 4.95
CA LEU A 90 -5.90 -7.10 3.91
C LEU A 90 -5.37 -8.45 4.42
N PRO A 91 -5.72 -9.58 3.80
CA PRO A 91 -5.23 -10.88 4.26
C PRO A 91 -3.71 -11.02 4.06
N ALA A 92 -2.99 -11.42 5.11
CA ALA A 92 -1.56 -11.71 5.02
C ALA A 92 -1.25 -12.89 4.09
N ALA A 93 -2.25 -13.73 3.81
CA ALA A 93 -2.14 -14.87 2.89
C ALA A 93 -1.73 -14.46 1.46
N LEU A 94 -1.96 -13.21 1.07
CA LEU A 94 -1.49 -12.67 -0.21
C LEU A 94 0.05 -12.71 -0.34
N ALA A 95 0.79 -12.70 0.77
CA ALA A 95 2.25 -12.84 0.75
C ALA A 95 2.71 -14.23 0.26
N ASN A 96 1.85 -15.24 0.33
CA ASN A 96 2.19 -16.61 -0.08
C ASN A 96 2.42 -16.73 -1.60
N ASP A 97 1.81 -15.85 -2.40
CA ASP A 97 2.04 -15.76 -3.85
C ASP A 97 3.45 -15.23 -4.19
N PHE A 98 4.12 -14.61 -3.21
CA PHE A 98 5.49 -14.12 -3.33
C PHE A 98 6.52 -15.04 -2.67
N SER A 99 6.11 -15.77 -1.63
CA SER A 99 6.99 -16.63 -0.83
C SER A 99 6.35 -18.00 -0.58
N PRO A 100 6.64 -18.99 -1.45
CA PRO A 100 6.16 -20.36 -1.26
C PRO A 100 6.63 -20.94 0.08
N GLY A 101 5.72 -21.58 0.81
CA GLY A 101 6.01 -22.19 2.12
C GLY A 101 5.98 -21.23 3.31
N LEU A 102 5.70 -19.93 3.09
CA LEU A 102 5.48 -18.98 4.18
C LEU A 102 4.21 -19.35 4.98
N ASP A 103 3.13 -19.69 4.28
CA ASP A 103 1.82 -20.01 4.87
C ASP A 103 1.38 -18.92 5.86
N ALA A 104 1.50 -17.67 5.41
CA ALA A 104 1.11 -16.47 6.14
C ALA A 104 -0.39 -16.45 6.39
N ALA A 105 -0.77 -16.12 7.63
CA ALA A 105 -2.13 -15.86 8.07
C ALA A 105 -2.17 -14.58 8.89
N GLY A 106 -3.37 -14.04 9.08
CA GLY A 106 -3.61 -12.77 9.78
C GLY A 106 -4.13 -11.68 8.85
N THR A 107 -4.35 -10.51 9.45
CA THR A 107 -5.02 -9.38 8.81
C THR A 107 -4.23 -8.11 9.01
N LEU A 108 -3.86 -7.48 7.89
CA LEU A 108 -3.09 -6.24 7.82
C LEU A 108 -4.05 -5.05 7.64
N GLY A 109 -3.84 -4.03 8.45
CA GLY A 109 -4.41 -2.69 8.27
C GLY A 109 -3.34 -1.63 8.43
N GLY A 110 -3.60 -0.42 7.96
CA GLY A 110 -2.66 0.67 8.12
C GLY A 110 -2.95 1.88 7.24
N THR A 111 -2.10 2.88 7.37
CA THR A 111 -2.15 4.10 6.58
C THR A 111 -0.78 4.41 5.99
N ALA A 112 -0.78 5.15 4.87
CA ALA A 112 0.41 5.74 4.31
C ALA A 112 0.11 7.16 3.81
N GLN A 113 1.09 8.04 3.96
CA GLN A 113 1.06 9.41 3.46
C GLN A 113 2.29 9.64 2.61
N VAL A 114 2.11 10.10 1.38
CA VAL A 114 3.17 10.37 0.41
C VAL A 114 3.14 11.85 0.06
N THR A 115 4.21 12.56 0.40
CA THR A 115 4.31 14.01 0.24
C THR A 115 5.59 14.41 -0.49
N GLY A 116 5.68 15.66 -0.93
CA GLY A 116 6.91 16.22 -1.50
C GLY A 116 7.09 15.97 -3.01
N PRO A 117 8.26 16.29 -3.57
CA PRO A 117 8.49 16.18 -5.02
C PRO A 117 8.33 14.74 -5.51
N SER A 118 7.68 14.52 -6.66
CA SER A 118 7.49 13.17 -7.21
C SER A 118 8.80 12.46 -7.58
N ALA A 119 9.89 13.20 -7.79
CA ALA A 119 11.23 12.68 -7.99
C ALA A 119 11.95 12.24 -6.69
N ALA A 120 11.48 12.71 -5.53
CA ALA A 120 12.08 12.49 -4.22
C ALA A 120 11.00 12.58 -3.13
N PRO A 121 10.05 11.64 -3.09
CA PRO A 121 8.94 11.73 -2.16
C PRO A 121 9.35 11.36 -0.73
N ASP A 122 8.65 11.95 0.22
CA ASP A 122 8.68 11.60 1.64
C ASP A 122 7.42 10.78 1.96
N ILE A 123 7.63 9.59 2.51
CA ILE A 123 6.56 8.65 2.86
C ILE A 123 6.51 8.52 4.38
N ARG A 124 5.32 8.56 4.97
CA ARG A 124 5.06 8.10 6.33
C ARG A 124 4.08 6.94 6.29
N PHE A 125 4.26 5.97 7.17
CA PHE A 125 3.35 4.84 7.28
C PHE A 125 3.13 4.45 8.73
N ASP A 126 1.98 3.83 8.97
CA ASP A 126 1.59 3.18 10.20
C ASP A 126 0.85 1.90 9.79
N ALA A 127 1.25 0.75 10.30
CA ALA A 127 0.70 -0.52 9.91
C ALA A 127 0.61 -1.48 11.09
N GLN A 128 -0.50 -2.20 11.15
CA GLN A 128 -0.75 -3.24 12.13
C GLN A 128 -1.14 -4.53 11.44
N LEU A 129 -0.46 -5.62 11.81
CA LEU A 129 -0.79 -6.98 11.41
C LEU A 129 -1.26 -7.76 12.64
N SER A 130 -2.51 -8.20 12.63
CA SER A 130 -3.13 -8.94 13.72
C SER A 130 -3.27 -10.42 13.37
N GLY A 131 -3.14 -11.29 14.37
CA GLY A 131 -3.29 -12.74 14.18
C GLY A 131 -2.23 -13.34 13.23
N ALA A 132 -1.05 -12.72 13.17
CA ALA A 132 0.03 -13.11 12.28
C ALA A 132 0.56 -14.50 12.64
N GLU A 133 0.56 -15.40 11.66
CA GLU A 133 1.19 -16.71 11.78
C GLU A 133 1.85 -17.12 10.47
N THR A 134 2.92 -17.89 10.56
CA THR A 134 3.59 -18.54 9.42
C THR A 134 3.83 -20.01 9.75
N SER A 135 4.25 -20.80 8.76
CA SER A 135 4.67 -22.19 8.99
C SER A 135 5.71 -22.28 10.11
N GLN A 136 6.68 -21.37 10.12
CA GLN A 136 7.77 -21.34 11.09
C GLN A 136 7.29 -20.96 12.50
N THR A 137 6.45 -19.94 12.64
CA THR A 137 5.96 -19.52 13.97
C THR A 137 5.00 -20.55 14.58
N ARG A 138 4.22 -21.24 13.74
CA ARG A 138 3.38 -22.39 14.15
C ARG A 138 4.23 -23.56 14.60
N GLN A 139 5.29 -23.92 13.87
CA GLN A 139 6.22 -24.99 14.27
C GLN A 139 6.96 -24.67 15.58
N ALA A 140 7.29 -23.40 15.80
CA ALA A 140 7.85 -22.92 17.06
C ALA A 140 6.81 -22.81 18.19
N GLY A 141 5.52 -23.05 17.90
CA GLY A 141 4.44 -23.01 18.88
C GLY A 141 4.22 -21.64 19.50
N LEU A 142 4.53 -20.56 18.78
CA LEU A 142 4.40 -19.19 19.28
C LEU A 142 2.94 -18.73 19.40
N GLY A 143 2.05 -19.37 18.62
CA GLY A 143 0.67 -18.95 18.44
C GLY A 143 0.55 -17.67 17.62
N PRO A 144 -0.66 -17.09 17.54
CA PRO A 144 -0.89 -15.83 16.83
C PRO A 144 -0.07 -14.68 17.40
N LEU A 145 0.50 -13.88 16.50
CA LEU A 145 1.32 -12.72 16.83
C LEU A 145 0.62 -11.43 16.37
N THR A 146 0.81 -10.35 17.12
CA THR A 146 0.46 -9.00 16.68
C THR A 146 1.75 -8.25 16.38
N PHE A 147 1.81 -7.66 15.20
CA PHE A 147 2.88 -6.77 14.78
C PHE A 147 2.32 -5.39 14.52
N ASP A 148 3.07 -4.37 14.91
CA ASP A 148 2.70 -2.97 14.80
C ASP A 148 3.96 -2.19 14.45
N ALA A 149 3.90 -1.35 13.42
CA ALA A 149 5.05 -0.58 12.98
C ALA A 149 4.64 0.74 12.35
N ALA A 150 5.35 1.80 12.74
CA ALA A 150 5.29 3.08 12.08
C ALA A 150 6.68 3.59 11.76
N GLY A 151 6.74 4.40 10.71
CA GLY A 151 8.00 4.97 10.27
C GLY A 151 7.84 5.88 9.07
N SER A 152 8.98 6.19 8.48
CA SER A 152 9.07 7.04 7.31
C SER A 152 10.13 6.55 6.34
N PHE A 153 10.00 6.98 5.09
CA PHE A 153 11.00 6.80 4.06
C PHE A 153 11.24 8.12 3.36
N SER A 154 12.50 8.45 3.12
CA SER A 154 12.89 9.52 2.22
C SER A 154 14.02 9.05 1.31
N SER A 155 14.09 9.59 0.09
CA SER A 155 15.16 9.26 -0.84
C SER A 155 16.56 9.64 -0.32
N ALA A 156 16.64 10.64 0.56
CA ALA A 156 17.90 11.09 1.16
C ALA A 156 18.30 10.28 2.41
N GLY A 157 17.32 9.86 3.22
CA GLY A 157 17.55 9.25 4.54
C GLY A 157 17.38 7.74 4.60
N GLY A 158 16.80 7.11 3.56
CA GLY A 158 16.41 5.70 3.63
C GLY A 158 15.14 5.52 4.45
N ILE A 159 15.01 4.38 5.14
CA ILE A 159 13.85 4.07 5.99
C ILE A 159 14.21 4.42 7.44
N ALA A 160 13.36 5.17 8.12
CA ALA A 160 13.38 5.31 9.57
C ALA A 160 12.18 4.56 10.17
N ILE A 161 12.46 3.66 11.11
CA ILE A 161 11.45 2.95 11.90
C ILE A 161 11.34 3.70 13.22
N ASP A 162 10.23 4.41 13.40
CA ASP A 162 9.94 5.15 14.63
C ASP A 162 9.64 4.17 15.76
N HIS A 163 8.86 3.13 15.43
CA HIS A 163 8.71 1.95 16.27
C HIS A 163 8.29 0.76 15.42
N ALA A 164 8.69 -0.42 15.87
CA ALA A 164 8.10 -1.69 15.50
C ALA A 164 7.96 -2.51 16.79
N THR A 165 6.80 -3.11 16.99
CA THR A 165 6.54 -3.99 18.12
C THR A 165 6.03 -5.33 17.63
N LEU A 166 6.48 -6.38 18.30
CA LEU A 166 5.98 -7.74 18.16
C LEU A 166 5.44 -8.15 19.52
N ALA A 167 4.22 -8.68 19.55
CA ALA A 167 3.60 -9.20 20.75
C ALA A 167 2.93 -10.54 20.47
N GLY A 168 3.18 -11.52 21.34
CA GLY A 168 2.53 -12.80 21.36
C GLY A 168 2.61 -13.40 22.76
N ASN A 169 1.92 -14.52 22.97
CA ASN A 169 1.84 -15.13 24.31
C ASN A 169 3.20 -15.56 24.87
N LYS A 170 4.16 -15.89 23.99
CA LYS A 170 5.48 -16.43 24.35
C LYS A 170 6.65 -15.54 23.95
N ILE A 171 6.38 -14.47 23.20
CA ILE A 171 7.42 -13.63 22.62
C ILE A 171 6.94 -12.18 22.59
N SER A 172 7.85 -11.27 22.90
CA SER A 172 7.67 -9.87 22.60
C SER A 172 8.99 -9.28 22.13
N GLY A 173 8.90 -8.23 21.34
CA GLY A 173 10.05 -7.51 20.81
C GLY A 173 9.67 -6.08 20.50
N LYS A 174 10.65 -5.20 20.59
CA LYS A 174 10.55 -3.83 20.11
C LYS A 174 11.79 -3.52 19.27
N ALA A 175 11.64 -2.70 18.25
CA ALA A 175 12.73 -2.20 17.45
C ALA A 175 12.45 -0.77 17.03
N ALA A 176 13.51 0.02 16.90
CA ALA A 176 13.50 1.33 16.27
C ALA A 176 14.88 1.57 15.67
N GLY A 177 14.97 2.44 14.66
CA GLY A 177 16.25 2.75 14.04
C GLY A 177 16.13 3.16 12.59
N THR A 178 17.26 3.19 11.89
CA THR A 178 17.29 3.60 10.48
C THR A 178 17.94 2.54 9.62
N ILE A 179 17.33 2.27 8.47
CA ILE A 179 17.84 1.40 7.42
C ILE A 179 18.27 2.32 6.28
N ASN A 180 19.57 2.62 6.22
CA ASN A 180 20.14 3.34 5.10
C ASN A 180 20.56 2.34 4.01
N PRO A 181 19.92 2.34 2.81
CA PRO A 181 20.31 1.45 1.72
C PRO A 181 21.73 1.70 1.20
N ASN A 182 22.39 2.79 1.61
CA ASN A 182 23.77 3.13 1.26
C ASN A 182 24.84 2.69 2.29
N GLY A 183 24.50 1.88 3.30
CA GLY A 183 25.52 1.05 3.98
C GLY A 183 25.81 1.31 5.47
N ALA A 184 24.92 1.96 6.21
CA ALA A 184 24.94 1.90 7.68
C ALA A 184 23.51 1.70 8.19
N SER A 185 23.18 0.48 8.60
CA SER A 185 21.96 0.23 9.38
C SER A 185 22.36 0.25 10.86
N ASP A 186 21.70 1.11 11.64
CA ASP A 186 21.84 1.12 13.09
C ASP A 186 20.51 0.62 13.67
N PHE A 187 20.50 -0.66 14.06
CA PHE A 187 19.37 -1.28 14.74
C PHE A 187 19.66 -1.25 16.24
N ALA A 188 18.87 -0.49 16.99
CA ALA A 188 18.82 -0.63 18.43
C ALA A 188 17.84 -1.78 18.77
N LEU A 189 18.36 -2.85 19.34
CA LEU A 189 17.60 -3.97 19.91
C LEU A 189 17.25 -3.70 21.38
#